data_AF-A0A150JIC2-F1
#
_entry.id   AF-A0A150JIC2-F1
#
_cell.length_a   1.000
_cell.length_b   1.000
_cell.length_c   1.000
_cell.angle_alpha   90.00
_cell.angle_beta   90.00
_cell.angle_gamma   90.00
#
_symmetry.space_group_name_H-M   'P 1'
#
loop_
_entity.id
_entity.type
_entity.pdbx_description
1 polymer ?
#
loop_
_entity_poly.entity_id
_entity_poly.type
_entity_poly.pdbx_seq_one_letter_code
_entity_poly.pdbx_strand_id
1 'polypeptide(L)'
;MDNNEERMYVVPLRKVKEAPRNERAARATRVLREFVIKHSKCENVKIDKSLNEKLWENGIQSSPSKIKIKIVKGEEGEEEKRDVITAYLAE
;
A
#
# COMPACT_ATOMS: atom_id res chain seq x y z
N MET A 1 -4.44 -9.34 -24.61
CA MET A 1 -3.46 -9.99 -23.72
C MET A 1 -3.47 -9.16 -22.45
N ASP A 2 -4.11 -9.65 -21.40
CA ASP A 2 -4.22 -8.94 -20.12
C ASP A 2 -2.81 -8.78 -19.52
N ASN A 3 -2.24 -7.58 -19.62
CA ASN A 3 -0.98 -7.24 -18.97
C ASN A 3 -1.26 -7.00 -17.48
N ASN A 4 -1.61 -8.08 -16.77
CA ASN A 4 -1.73 -8.06 -15.33
C ASN A 4 -0.31 -8.09 -14.75
N GLU A 5 0.34 -6.92 -14.70
CA GLU A 5 1.68 -6.79 -14.12
C GLU A 5 1.60 -6.95 -12.60
N GLU A 6 1.75 -8.19 -12.15
CA GLU A 6 1.93 -8.49 -10.74
C GLU A 6 3.37 -8.19 -10.33
N ARG A 7 3.54 -7.33 -9.32
CA ARG A 7 4.86 -7.00 -8.79
C ARG A 7 4.87 -7.14 -7.27
N MET A 8 5.87 -7.82 -6.73
CA MET A 8 6.10 -7.90 -5.29
C MET A 8 7.13 -6.87 -4.86
N TYR A 9 6.80 -6.11 -3.82
CA TYR A 9 7.68 -5.10 -3.23
C TYR A 9 7.79 -5.28 -1.72
N VAL A 10 8.97 -4.96 -1.20
CA VAL A 10 9.16 -4.77 0.24
C VAL A 10 9.18 -3.28 0.52
N VAL A 11 8.15 -2.79 1.21
CA VAL A 11 8.02 -1.36 1.54
C VAL A 11 8.69 -1.09 2.88
N PRO A 12 9.75 -0.26 2.91
CA PRO A 12 10.34 0.17 4.17
C PRO A 12 9.48 1.26 4.82
N LEU A 13 8.93 0.98 6.00
CA LEU A 13 8.11 1.90 6.79
C LEU A 13 8.93 2.64 7.86
N ARG A 14 10.26 2.67 7.72
CA ARG A 14 11.16 3.32 8.70
C ARG A 14 10.80 4.79 8.94
N LYS A 15 10.35 5.50 7.89
CA LYS A 15 9.92 6.91 7.95
C LYS A 15 8.72 7.15 8.86
N VAL A 16 7.92 6.12 9.14
CA VAL A 16 6.78 6.21 10.05
C VAL A 16 7.22 6.57 11.46
N LYS A 17 8.43 6.18 11.88
CA LYS A 17 8.94 6.46 13.23
C LYS A 17 9.22 7.94 13.50
N GLU A 18 9.35 8.75 12.44
CA GLU A 18 9.51 10.20 12.53
C GLU A 18 8.21 10.88 13.00
N ALA A 19 7.06 10.24 12.79
CA ALA A 19 5.78 10.74 13.27
C ALA A 19 5.58 10.50 14.77
N PRO A 20 4.80 11.37 15.45
CA PRO A 20 4.33 11.16 16.82
C PRO A 20 3.74 9.77 17.02
N ARG A 21 3.94 9.20 18.22
CA ARG A 21 3.52 7.80 18.50
C ARG A 21 2.03 7.57 18.22
N ASN A 22 1.18 8.53 18.52
CA ASN A 22 -0.27 8.49 18.30
C ASN A 22 -0.70 8.52 16.83
N GLU A 23 0.21 8.66 15.86
CA GLU A 23 -0.16 8.80 14.43
C GLU A 23 0.58 7.80 13.53
N ARG A 24 1.37 6.88 14.09
CA ARG A 24 2.26 6.02 13.32
C ARG A 24 1.52 5.09 12.38
N ALA A 25 0.47 4.40 12.83
CA ALA A 25 -0.32 3.54 11.94
C ALA A 25 -0.98 4.31 10.80
N ALA A 26 -1.57 5.48 11.10
CA ALA A 26 -2.13 6.36 10.09
C ALA A 26 -1.07 6.85 9.08
N ARG A 27 0.15 7.16 9.57
CA ARG A 27 1.27 7.54 8.71
C ARG A 27 1.78 6.36 7.87
N ALA A 28 1.75 5.13 8.40
CA ALA A 28 2.15 3.94 7.67
C ALA A 28 1.28 3.71 6.43
N THR A 29 -0.05 3.85 6.56
CA THR A 29 -0.97 3.78 5.42
C THR A 29 -0.67 4.86 4.36
N ARG A 30 -0.33 6.08 4.79
CA ARG A 30 0.06 7.17 3.87
C ARG A 30 1.37 6.86 3.13
N VAL A 31 2.40 6.44 3.85
CA VAL A 31 3.71 6.07 3.28
C VAL A 31 3.56 4.91 2.30
N LEU A 32 2.72 3.93 2.62
CA LEU A 32 2.41 2.82 1.74
C LEU A 32 1.77 3.31 0.44
N ARG A 33 0.77 4.19 0.54
CA ARG A 33 0.10 4.78 -0.63
C ARG A 33 1.10 5.57 -1.50
N GLU A 34 1.92 6.42 -0.88
CA GLU A 34 2.97 7.17 -1.59
C GLU A 34 3.97 6.25 -2.30
N PHE A 35 4.35 5.14 -1.67
CA PHE A 35 5.24 4.14 -2.27
C PHE A 35 4.60 3.52 -3.51
N VAL A 36 3.34 3.13 -3.44
CA VAL A 36 2.61 2.51 -4.54
C VAL A 36 2.44 3.49 -5.71
N ILE A 37 2.02 4.73 -5.44
CA ILE A 37 1.89 5.79 -6.45
C ILE A 37 3.23 6.02 -7.18
N LYS A 38 4.33 6.11 -6.42
CA LYS A 38 5.66 6.35 -7.00
C LYS A 38 6.12 5.25 -7.96
N HIS A 39 5.84 3.98 -7.65
CA HIS A 39 6.35 2.84 -8.43
C HIS A 39 5.43 2.45 -9.59
N SER A 40 4.14 2.64 -9.44
CA SER A 40 3.16 2.25 -10.45
C SER A 40 2.67 3.42 -11.31
N LYS A 41 2.94 4.67 -10.90
CA LYS A 41 2.51 5.91 -11.57
C LYS A 41 0.98 6.06 -11.69
N CYS A 42 0.23 5.43 -10.80
CA CYS A 42 -1.23 5.56 -10.74
C CYS A 42 -1.64 6.26 -9.46
N GLU A 43 -2.59 7.19 -9.54
CA GLU A 43 -3.06 7.97 -8.39
C GLU A 43 -4.13 7.22 -7.58
N ASN A 44 -4.85 6.31 -8.23
CA ASN A 44 -5.93 5.54 -7.64
C ASN A 44 -5.41 4.22 -7.05
N VAL A 45 -5.26 4.20 -5.73
CA VAL A 45 -4.73 3.05 -4.99
C VAL A 45 -5.80 2.52 -4.06
N LYS A 46 -6.18 1.25 -4.24
CA LYS A 46 -7.03 0.49 -3.33
C LYS A 46 -6.14 -0.38 -2.43
N ILE A 47 -6.22 -0.15 -1.13
CA ILE A 47 -5.50 -0.95 -0.13
C ILE A 47 -6.46 -2.03 0.35
N ASP A 48 -6.04 -3.30 0.25
CA ASP A 48 -6.85 -4.40 0.72
C ASP A 48 -7.03 -4.36 2.24
N LYS A 49 -8.16 -4.89 2.72
CA LYS A 49 -8.49 -4.91 4.15
C LYS A 49 -7.44 -5.66 4.97
N SER A 50 -6.96 -6.82 4.51
CA SER A 50 -5.97 -7.61 5.24
C SER A 50 -4.62 -6.88 5.36
N LEU A 51 -4.25 -6.12 4.34
CA LEU A 51 -3.05 -5.29 4.38
C LEU A 51 -3.20 -4.15 5.40
N ASN A 52 -4.36 -3.52 5.46
CA ASN A 52 -4.65 -2.50 6.46
C ASN A 52 -4.66 -3.09 7.87
N GLU A 53 -5.33 -4.23 8.10
CA GLU A 53 -5.33 -4.92 9.39
C GLU A 53 -3.90 -5.25 9.85
N LYS A 54 -3.02 -5.68 8.93
CA LYS A 54 -1.62 -5.94 9.26
C LYS A 54 -0.84 -4.68 9.68
N LEU A 55 -1.14 -3.53 9.08
CA LEU A 55 -0.56 -2.24 9.50
C LEU A 55 -1.00 -1.82 10.90
N TRP A 56 -2.23 -2.17 11.28
CA TRP A 56 -2.87 -1.82 12.55
C TRP A 56 -2.78 -2.91 13.63
N GLU A 57 -2.22 -4.08 13.33
CA GLU A 57 -2.14 -5.27 14.21
C GLU A 57 -1.54 -4.97 15.61
N ASN A 58 -0.50 -4.14 15.66
CA ASN A 58 0.18 -3.76 16.92
C ASN A 58 -0.35 -2.44 17.52
N GLY A 59 -1.49 -1.95 17.02
CA GLY A 59 -2.10 -0.68 17.42
C GLY A 59 -1.46 0.57 16.80
N ILE A 60 -1.99 1.73 17.21
CA ILE A 60 -1.67 3.03 16.59
C ILE A 60 -0.19 3.45 16.71
N GLN A 61 0.50 2.95 17.75
CA GLN A 61 1.86 3.37 18.11
C GLN A 61 2.97 2.52 17.50
N SER A 62 2.67 1.29 17.08
CA SER A 62 3.69 0.28 16.79
C SER A 62 3.52 -0.34 15.41
N SER A 63 3.50 0.48 14.36
CA SER A 63 3.44 -0.04 13.00
C SER A 63 4.65 -0.91 12.63
N PRO A 64 4.47 -1.94 11.78
CA PRO A 64 5.56 -2.75 11.25
C PRO A 64 6.66 -1.90 10.60
N SER A 65 7.91 -2.34 10.72
CA SER A 65 9.06 -1.62 10.14
C SER A 65 9.24 -1.86 8.64
N LYS A 66 8.76 -3.01 8.15
CA LYS A 66 8.76 -3.44 6.75
C LYS A 66 7.47 -4.19 6.50
N ILE A 67 6.92 -4.06 5.30
CA ILE A 67 5.78 -4.85 4.87
C ILE A 67 6.02 -5.33 3.44
N LYS A 68 5.80 -6.62 3.19
CA LYS A 68 5.79 -7.15 1.83
C LYS A 68 4.40 -6.97 1.26
N ILE A 69 4.33 -6.41 0.06
CA ILE A 69 3.08 -6.21 -0.65
C ILE A 69 3.17 -6.82 -2.04
N LYS A 70 2.03 -7.34 -2.50
CA LYS A 70 1.82 -7.69 -3.90
C LYS A 70 0.95 -6.59 -4.51
N ILE A 71 1.47 -5.93 -5.52
CA ILE A 71 0.76 -4.92 -6.32
C ILE A 71 0.23 -5.61 -7.57
N VAL A 72 -1.06 -5.44 -7.83
CA VAL A 72 -1.73 -5.91 -9.04
C VAL A 72 -2.30 -4.68 -9.74
N LYS A 73 -1.92 -4.48 -11.01
CA LYS A 73 -2.45 -3.40 -11.84
C LYS A 73 -3.73 -3.87 -12.53
N GLY A 74 -4.88 -3.37 -12.09
CA GLY A 74 -6.17 -3.60 -12.73
C GLY A 74 -6.61 -2.41 -13.58
N GLU A 75 -7.38 -2.68 -14.63
CA GLU A 75 -8.13 -1.69 -15.40
C GLU A 75 -9.60 -1.78 -14.94
N GLU A 76 -10.18 -0.69 -14.44
CA GLU A 76 -11.59 -0.66 -14.00
C GLU A 76 -12.32 0.51 -14.69
N GLY A 77 -13.30 0.18 -15.56
CA GLY A 77 -14.29 1.11 -16.13
C GLY A 77 -13.97 1.72 -17.51
N GLU A 78 -14.97 1.70 -18.41
CA GLU A 78 -14.87 2.11 -19.83
C GLU A 78 -14.85 3.62 -20.09
N GLU A 79 -15.15 4.50 -19.12
CA GLU A 79 -15.26 5.96 -19.39
C GLU A 79 -14.04 6.79 -18.98
N GLU A 80 -13.22 6.33 -18.04
CA GLU A 80 -11.90 6.89 -17.78
C GLU A 80 -11.02 5.75 -17.27
N LYS A 81 -10.01 5.33 -18.03
CA LYS A 81 -9.05 4.29 -17.62
C LYS A 81 -8.28 4.76 -16.38
N ARG A 82 -8.88 4.59 -15.20
CA ARG A 82 -8.23 4.82 -13.93
C ARG A 82 -7.49 3.53 -13.63
N ASP A 83 -6.18 3.55 -13.80
CA ASP A 83 -5.34 2.46 -13.35
C ASP A 83 -5.58 2.26 -11.85
N VAL A 84 -6.16 1.12 -11.47
CA VAL A 84 -6.43 0.77 -10.07
C VAL A 84 -5.36 -0.19 -9.63
N ILE A 85 -4.65 0.18 -8.57
CA ILE A 85 -3.69 -0.73 -7.94
C ILE A 85 -4.31 -1.32 -6.69
N THR A 86 -4.40 -2.63 -6.66
CA THR A 86 -4.75 -3.37 -5.45
C THR A 86 -3.49 -3.88 -4.79
N ALA A 87 -3.27 -3.49 -3.53
CA ALA A 87 -2.15 -3.96 -2.74
C ALA A 87 -2.63 -5.05 -1.77
N TYR A 88 -2.11 -6.27 -1.94
CA TYR A 88 -2.34 -7.41 -1.05
C TYR A 88 -1.16 -7.59 -0.09
N LEU A 89 -1.44 -8.18 1.08
CA LEU A 89 -0.39 -8.69 1.94
C LEU A 89 0.29 -9.88 1.25
N ALA A 90 1.61 -9.81 1.09
CA ALA A 90 2.39 -10.95 0.66
C ALA A 90 2.94 -11.68 1.90
N GLU A 91 2.81 -13.01 1.93
CA GLU A 91 3.46 -13.87 2.94
C GLU A 91 5.01 -13.79 2.86
#